data_AF-A0ABD3NZR8-F1
#
_entry.id   AF-A0ABD3NZR8-F1
#
_cell.length_a   1.000
_cell.length_b   1.000
_cell.length_c   1.000
_cell.angle_alpha   90.00
_cell.angle_beta   90.00
_cell.angle_gamma   90.00
#
_symmetry.space_group_name_H-M   'P 1'
#
loop_
_entity.id
_entity.type
_entity.pdbx_description
1 polymer ?
#
loop_
_entity_poly.entity_id
_entity_poly.type
_entity_poly.pdbx_seq_one_letter_code
_entity_poly.pdbx_strand_id
1 'polypeptide(L)'
;MKTSSPILIPLVLTFLASPLHAFLPQSQPTKTSKGHSSSSTSSTTLSLHASVEAAIAEAQAICAQTGPDSEACRVAWDIVEELEAADSHRANTVVSQWNGEQQTNYVPLLDSLSLLSVKLDRKLDELHALSAQLAEAGAGEEIERLVYASEEMKGLLVQARGRLEQLY
;
A
#
# COMPACT_ATOMS: atom_id res chain seq x y z
N MET A 1 -44.96 -12.13 52.68
CA MET A 1 -45.32 -12.47 51.28
C MET A 1 -45.55 -11.17 50.52
N LYS A 2 -44.57 -10.75 49.72
CA LYS A 2 -44.62 -9.57 48.87
C LYS A 2 -44.08 -10.00 47.50
N THR A 3 -44.99 -10.16 46.56
CA THR A 3 -44.73 -10.57 45.18
C THR A 3 -44.32 -9.33 44.38
N SER A 4 -43.12 -9.35 43.80
CA SER A 4 -42.67 -8.32 42.86
C SER A 4 -42.40 -9.01 41.51
N SER A 5 -43.31 -8.81 40.56
CA SER A 5 -43.15 -9.21 39.17
C SER A 5 -42.45 -8.10 38.36
N PRO A 6 -41.66 -8.43 37.34
CA PRO A 6 -40.90 -7.47 36.55
C PRO A 6 -41.71 -6.80 35.43
N ILE A 7 -41.35 -5.54 35.16
CA ILE A 7 -41.91 -4.66 34.13
C ILE A 7 -41.48 -5.13 32.73
N LEU A 8 -42.47 -5.34 31.86
CA LEU A 8 -42.34 -5.69 30.44
C LEU A 8 -42.25 -4.40 29.62
N ILE A 9 -41.16 -4.18 28.87
CA ILE A 9 -41.04 -3.08 27.90
C ILE A 9 -41.02 -3.69 26.49
N PRO A 10 -41.97 -3.39 25.59
CA PRO A 10 -41.90 -3.82 24.21
C PRO A 10 -41.07 -2.82 23.37
N LEU A 11 -39.92 -3.25 22.87
CA LEU A 11 -39.16 -2.51 21.87
C LEU A 11 -39.61 -2.97 20.47
N VAL A 12 -40.37 -2.11 19.81
CA VAL A 12 -40.82 -2.27 18.42
C VAL A 12 -39.63 -2.03 17.49
N LEU A 13 -39.17 -3.07 16.79
CA LEU A 13 -38.11 -2.99 15.78
C LEU A 13 -38.74 -2.67 14.41
N THR A 14 -38.69 -1.41 14.00
CA THR A 14 -39.11 -0.99 12.65
C THR A 14 -38.02 -1.28 11.63
N PHE A 15 -38.34 -2.15 10.69
CA PHE A 15 -37.65 -2.38 9.42
C PHE A 15 -37.50 -1.07 8.62
N LEU A 16 -36.29 -0.77 8.12
CA LEU A 16 -36.14 0.00 6.89
C LEU A 16 -34.96 -0.57 6.08
N ALA A 17 -35.31 -1.29 5.02
CA ALA A 17 -34.44 -1.64 3.92
C ALA A 17 -34.31 -0.45 2.97
N SER A 18 -33.12 -0.21 2.39
CA SER A 18 -32.97 -0.02 0.93
C SER A 18 -31.51 0.25 0.49
N PRO A 19 -31.19 -0.04 -0.79
CA PRO A 19 -29.84 -0.25 -1.30
C PRO A 19 -29.32 0.92 -2.17
N LEU A 20 -27.99 1.09 -2.23
CA LEU A 20 -27.32 2.00 -3.18
C LEU A 20 -26.16 1.22 -3.82
N HIS A 21 -26.39 0.59 -4.97
CA HIS A 21 -26.12 1.09 -6.33
C HIS A 21 -24.64 1.34 -6.65
N ALA A 22 -24.14 0.43 -7.49
CA ALA A 22 -22.87 0.49 -8.20
C ALA A 22 -22.76 1.74 -9.09
N PHE A 23 -21.55 2.30 -9.19
CA PHE A 23 -21.25 3.38 -10.11
C PHE A 23 -20.00 3.05 -10.93
N LEU A 24 -20.21 2.66 -12.20
CA LEU A 24 -19.21 2.67 -13.26
C LEU A 24 -19.15 4.09 -13.87
N PRO A 25 -17.98 4.58 -14.32
CA PRO A 25 -17.92 5.68 -15.27
C PRO A 25 -17.60 5.17 -16.69
N GLN A 26 -18.59 5.27 -17.57
CA GLN A 26 -18.44 5.25 -19.03
C GLN A 26 -18.45 6.68 -19.59
N SER A 27 -17.85 6.83 -20.76
CA SER A 27 -17.24 8.00 -21.37
C SER A 27 -18.15 8.92 -22.23
N GLN A 28 -17.59 10.10 -22.52
CA GLN A 28 -17.81 11.02 -23.68
C GLN A 28 -18.72 12.28 -23.49
N PRO A 29 -18.86 13.18 -24.50
CA PRO A 29 -18.12 14.46 -24.64
C PRO A 29 -19.06 15.69 -24.75
N THR A 30 -18.57 16.95 -24.69
CA THR A 30 -19.27 18.12 -25.30
C THR A 30 -18.40 19.38 -25.36
N LYS A 31 -18.73 20.21 -26.35
CA LYS A 31 -18.00 21.36 -26.89
C LYS A 31 -18.37 22.70 -26.22
N THR A 32 -17.39 23.61 -26.25
CA THR A 32 -17.44 25.09 -26.40
C THR A 32 -18.24 25.96 -25.43
N SER A 33 -17.54 26.84 -24.71
CA SER A 33 -17.93 28.25 -24.55
C SER A 33 -16.70 29.11 -24.20
N LYS A 34 -16.74 30.36 -24.62
CA LYS A 34 -15.65 31.32 -24.80
C LYS A 34 -15.86 32.48 -23.81
N GLY A 35 -14.82 32.93 -23.10
CA GLY A 35 -14.67 34.35 -22.75
C GLY A 35 -14.43 34.76 -21.29
N HIS A 36 -13.18 35.14 -21.04
CA HIS A 36 -12.69 36.28 -20.22
C HIS A 36 -12.95 36.32 -18.70
N SER A 37 -11.87 36.10 -17.93
CA SER A 37 -11.24 37.18 -17.15
C SER A 37 -9.83 36.77 -16.72
N SER A 38 -8.89 37.66 -17.04
CA SER A 38 -7.47 37.61 -16.72
C SER A 38 -7.23 37.72 -15.22
N SER A 39 -6.64 36.69 -14.63
CA SER A 39 -5.75 36.86 -13.48
C SER A 39 -4.47 36.07 -13.73
N SER A 40 -3.35 36.78 -13.71
CA SER A 40 -2.00 36.28 -13.85
C SER A 40 -1.66 35.27 -12.76
N THR A 41 -1.90 33.99 -13.04
CA THR A 41 -1.18 32.88 -12.40
C THR A 41 -0.33 32.28 -13.48
N SER A 42 0.97 32.61 -13.45
CA SER A 42 2.02 31.92 -14.19
C SER A 42 1.79 30.43 -14.01
N SER A 43 1.23 29.81 -15.03
CA SER A 43 1.06 28.38 -15.09
C SER A 43 2.48 27.86 -15.29
N THR A 44 3.16 27.55 -14.19
CA THR A 44 4.40 26.78 -14.19
C THR A 44 4.06 25.49 -14.89
N THR A 45 4.33 25.47 -16.20
CA THR A 45 4.19 24.30 -17.04
C THR A 45 5.01 23.22 -16.39
N LEU A 46 4.35 22.15 -15.94
CA LEU A 46 4.98 20.91 -15.51
C LEU A 46 5.93 20.48 -16.64
N SER A 47 7.21 20.81 -16.51
CA SER A 47 8.22 20.49 -17.51
C SER A 47 8.46 18.99 -17.42
N LEU A 48 7.75 18.24 -18.25
CA LEU A 48 8.06 16.86 -18.58
C LEU A 48 9.34 16.90 -19.43
N HIS A 49 10.50 17.03 -18.79
CA HIS A 49 11.79 16.88 -19.47
C HIS A 49 11.89 15.46 -20.04
N ALA A 50 12.36 15.36 -21.27
CA ALA A 50 12.50 14.07 -21.96
C ALA A 50 13.71 13.25 -21.48
N SER A 51 14.70 13.89 -20.83
CA SER A 51 15.87 13.23 -20.23
C SER A 51 16.54 14.11 -19.17
N VAL A 52 17.38 13.49 -18.34
CA VAL A 52 18.20 14.17 -17.31
C VAL A 52 19.13 15.21 -17.95
N GLU A 53 19.74 14.93 -19.09
CA GLU A 53 20.68 15.86 -19.75
C GLU A 53 19.99 17.14 -20.22
N ALA A 54 18.74 17.04 -20.69
CA ALA A 54 17.94 18.20 -21.06
C ALA A 54 17.61 19.06 -19.82
N ALA A 55 17.30 18.42 -18.69
CA ALA A 55 17.04 19.11 -17.44
C ALA A 55 18.30 19.80 -16.89
N ILE A 56 19.48 19.17 -16.98
CA ILE A 56 20.76 19.79 -16.59
C ILE A 56 21.06 21.03 -17.43
N ALA A 57 20.90 20.94 -18.76
CA ALA A 57 21.14 22.07 -19.66
C ALA A 57 20.20 23.26 -19.35
N GLU A 58 18.94 22.97 -19.03
CA GLU A 58 17.96 23.98 -18.65
C GLU A 58 18.27 24.60 -17.28
N ALA A 59 18.63 23.79 -16.28
CA ALA A 59 19.03 24.28 -14.96
C ALA A 59 20.23 25.22 -15.07
N GLN A 60 21.25 24.87 -15.86
CA GLN A 60 22.38 25.75 -16.12
C GLN A 60 21.98 27.06 -16.80
N ALA A 61 21.08 27.00 -17.78
CA ALA A 61 20.59 28.19 -18.49
C ALA A 61 19.78 29.12 -17.57
N ILE A 62 18.96 28.57 -16.67
CA ILE A 62 18.19 29.33 -15.68
C ILE A 62 19.14 29.97 -14.67
N CYS A 63 20.05 29.20 -14.06
CA CYS A 63 21.02 29.71 -13.10
C CYS A 63 21.91 30.82 -13.69
N ALA A 64 22.27 30.75 -14.96
CA ALA A 64 23.03 31.80 -15.64
C ALA A 64 22.22 33.10 -15.85
N GLN A 65 20.90 33.01 -15.99
CA GLN A 65 20.01 34.15 -16.21
C GLN A 65 19.53 34.79 -14.90
N THR A 66 19.12 33.98 -13.93
CA THR A 66 18.51 34.44 -12.68
C THR A 66 19.51 34.56 -11.54
N GLY A 67 20.71 33.99 -11.70
CA GLY A 67 21.78 33.95 -10.71
C GLY A 67 21.78 32.64 -9.90
N PRO A 68 22.95 32.24 -9.36
CA PRO A 68 23.13 30.94 -8.70
C PRO A 68 22.30 30.79 -7.42
N ASP A 69 22.05 31.88 -6.69
CA ASP A 69 21.29 31.86 -5.43
C ASP A 69 19.79 32.16 -5.62
N SER A 70 19.33 32.22 -6.88
CA SER A 70 17.92 32.48 -7.17
C SER A 70 17.05 31.26 -6.91
N GLU A 71 15.81 31.49 -6.49
CA GLU A 71 14.84 30.42 -6.26
C GLU A 71 14.56 29.59 -7.52
N ALA A 72 14.53 30.25 -8.69
CA ALA A 72 14.39 29.56 -9.98
C ALA A 72 15.56 28.60 -10.29
N CYS A 73 16.80 28.98 -9.95
CA CYS A 73 17.97 28.11 -10.11
C CYS A 73 17.86 26.87 -9.21
N ARG A 74 17.43 27.06 -7.96
CA ARG A 74 17.26 25.95 -7.01
C ARG A 74 16.18 24.98 -7.46
N VAL A 75 15.01 25.49 -7.85
CA VAL A 75 13.90 24.65 -8.35
C VAL A 75 14.31 23.87 -9.60
N ALA A 76 15.09 24.47 -10.50
CA ALA A 76 15.57 23.76 -11.68
C ALA A 76 16.53 22.59 -11.34
N TRP A 77 17.35 22.74 -10.30
CA TRP A 77 18.18 21.64 -9.79
C TRP A 77 17.39 20.59 -9.02
N ASP A 78 16.35 20.97 -8.27
CA ASP A 78 15.45 20.02 -7.61
C ASP A 78 14.78 19.10 -8.65
N ILE A 79 14.42 19.62 -9.83
CA ILE A 79 13.87 18.82 -10.94
C ILE A 79 14.89 17.80 -11.47
N VAL A 80 16.17 18.19 -11.60
CA VAL A 80 17.24 17.28 -12.01
C VAL A 80 17.40 16.15 -10.99
N GLU A 81 17.41 16.47 -9.70
CA GLU A 81 17.55 15.49 -8.61
C GLU A 81 16.40 14.46 -8.64
N GLU A 82 15.15 14.90 -8.82
CA GLU A 82 14.01 14.00 -8.91
C GLU A 82 14.05 13.10 -10.16
N LEU A 83 14.52 13.62 -11.30
CA LEU A 83 14.69 12.84 -12.52
C LEU A 83 15.82 11.80 -12.37
N GLU A 84 16.95 12.17 -11.79
CA GLU A 84 18.05 11.24 -11.49
C GLU A 84 17.63 10.17 -10.49
N ALA A 85 16.84 10.52 -9.47
CA ALA A 85 16.28 9.56 -8.52
C ALA A 85 15.33 8.56 -9.20
N ALA A 86 14.48 9.03 -10.10
CA ALA A 86 13.57 8.18 -10.87
C ALA A 86 14.33 7.25 -11.84
N ASP A 87 15.37 7.75 -12.51
CA ASP A 87 16.21 6.95 -13.40
C ASP A 87 17.05 5.93 -12.63
N SER A 88 17.58 6.28 -11.45
CA SER A 88 18.26 5.33 -10.56
C SER A 88 17.30 4.24 -10.06
N HIS A 89 16.04 4.58 -9.74
CA HIS A 89 15.02 3.58 -9.41
C HIS A 89 14.75 2.63 -10.58
N ARG A 90 14.65 3.15 -11.81
CA ARG A 90 14.54 2.33 -13.03
C ARG A 90 15.78 1.47 -13.24
N ALA A 91 16.98 2.03 -13.09
CA ALA A 91 18.23 1.30 -13.22
C ALA A 91 18.34 0.20 -12.16
N ASN A 92 17.91 0.43 -10.91
CA ASN A 92 17.87 -0.63 -9.90
C ASN A 92 16.91 -1.76 -10.29
N THR A 93 15.80 -1.45 -10.98
CA THR A 93 14.93 -2.49 -11.56
C THR A 93 15.52 -3.19 -12.80
N VAL A 94 16.36 -2.49 -13.59
CA VAL A 94 16.89 -2.97 -14.88
C VAL A 94 18.29 -3.59 -14.78
N VAL A 95 19.12 -3.25 -13.79
CA VAL A 95 20.46 -3.84 -13.56
C VAL A 95 20.37 -5.33 -13.14
N SER A 96 19.16 -5.81 -12.84
CA SER A 96 18.88 -7.26 -12.75
C SER A 96 18.78 -7.95 -14.12
N GLN A 97 18.92 -7.23 -15.23
CA GLN A 97 18.77 -7.73 -16.59
C GLN A 97 20.10 -7.62 -17.35
N TRP A 98 21.02 -8.54 -17.08
CA TRP A 98 22.11 -8.89 -18.00
C TRP A 98 22.19 -10.41 -18.13
N ASN A 99 21.42 -10.94 -19.09
CA ASN A 99 21.69 -12.11 -19.95
C ASN A 99 20.41 -12.45 -20.73
N GLY A 100 20.30 -11.97 -21.97
CA GLY A 100 19.63 -12.63 -23.10
C GLY A 100 18.15 -13.05 -23.07
N GLU A 101 17.49 -13.08 -21.93
CA GLU A 101 16.09 -13.52 -21.80
C GLU A 101 15.31 -12.47 -21.04
N GLN A 102 14.05 -12.24 -21.41
CA GLN A 102 13.10 -11.48 -20.60
C GLN A 102 12.83 -12.27 -19.31
N GLN A 103 13.79 -12.25 -18.39
CA GLN A 103 13.67 -12.86 -17.08
C GLN A 103 12.78 -11.94 -16.25
N THR A 104 11.54 -12.38 -16.08
CA THR A 104 10.56 -11.74 -15.21
C THR A 104 11.21 -11.53 -13.83
N ASN A 105 11.47 -10.27 -13.49
CA ASN A 105 12.14 -9.93 -12.24
C ASN A 105 11.12 -10.07 -11.09
N TYR A 106 11.10 -11.23 -10.45
CA TYR A 106 10.26 -11.51 -9.28
C TYR A 106 10.86 -10.99 -7.97
N VAL A 107 12.05 -10.37 -7.97
CA VAL A 107 12.73 -9.93 -6.74
C VAL A 107 11.87 -8.97 -5.90
N PRO A 108 11.19 -7.96 -6.47
CA PRO A 108 10.27 -7.11 -5.69
C PRO A 108 9.06 -7.86 -5.11
N LEU A 109 8.57 -8.88 -5.83
CA LEU A 109 7.46 -9.71 -5.38
C LEU A 109 7.91 -10.63 -4.23
N LEU A 110 9.10 -11.21 -4.33
CA LEU A 110 9.71 -12.03 -3.27
C LEU A 110 9.99 -11.19 -2.01
N ASP A 111 10.44 -9.95 -2.15
CA ASP A 111 10.66 -9.05 -1.02
C ASP A 111 9.34 -8.70 -0.32
N SER A 112 8.29 -8.39 -1.10
CA SER A 112 6.95 -8.16 -0.56
C SER A 112 6.39 -9.38 0.17
N LEU A 113 6.65 -10.59 -0.35
CA LEU A 113 6.26 -11.85 0.27
C LEU A 113 7.01 -12.09 1.58
N SER A 114 8.30 -11.79 1.63
CA SER A 114 9.13 -11.90 2.84
C SER A 114 8.61 -10.98 3.95
N LEU A 115 8.27 -9.74 3.61
CA LEU A 115 7.72 -8.76 4.53
C LEU A 115 6.34 -9.20 5.04
N LEU A 116 5.51 -9.76 4.16
CA LEU A 116 4.21 -10.31 4.52
C LEU A 116 4.34 -11.50 5.48
N SER A 117 5.32 -12.39 5.25
CA SER A 117 5.62 -13.49 6.16
C SER A 117 5.96 -13.00 7.56
N VAL A 118 6.86 -12.02 7.69
CA VAL A 118 7.25 -11.45 8.99
C VAL A 118 6.06 -10.80 9.71
N LYS A 119 5.16 -10.15 8.96
CA LYS A 119 3.93 -9.58 9.54
C LYS A 119 2.97 -10.67 10.01
N LEU A 120 2.86 -11.76 9.26
CA LEU A 120 2.02 -12.90 9.61
C LEU A 120 2.53 -13.57 10.90
N ASP A 121 3.84 -13.76 11.03
CA ASP A 121 4.45 -14.31 12.25
C ASP A 121 4.13 -13.45 13.48
N ARG A 122 4.31 -12.12 13.38
CA ARG A 122 3.94 -11.21 14.47
C ARG A 122 2.47 -11.29 14.84
N LYS A 123 1.59 -11.41 13.85
CA LYS A 123 0.13 -11.53 14.09
C LYS A 123 -0.24 -12.86 14.73
N LEU A 124 0.47 -13.94 14.42
CA LEU A 124 0.31 -15.23 15.10
C LEU A 124 0.79 -15.16 16.55
N ASP A 125 1.89 -14.48 16.83
CA ASP A 125 2.38 -14.28 18.20
C ASP A 125 1.40 -13.46 19.05
N GLU A 126 0.83 -12.39 18.48
CA GLU A 126 -0.23 -11.59 19.13
C GLU A 126 -1.47 -12.44 19.42
N LEU A 127 -1.91 -13.26 18.47
CA LEU A 127 -3.06 -14.15 18.64
C LEU A 127 -2.78 -15.18 19.73
N HIS A 128 -1.59 -15.77 19.75
CA HIS A 128 -1.18 -16.74 20.76
C HIS A 128 -1.16 -16.12 22.16
N ALA A 129 -0.64 -14.89 22.29
CA ALA A 129 -0.66 -14.14 23.54
C ALA A 129 -2.09 -13.86 24.03
N LEU A 130 -2.99 -13.47 23.12
CA LEU A 130 -4.40 -13.29 23.45
C LEU A 130 -5.05 -14.62 23.86
N SER A 131 -4.82 -15.71 23.14
CA SER A 131 -5.37 -17.02 23.52
C SER A 131 -4.87 -17.49 24.89
N ALA A 132 -3.62 -17.20 25.25
CA ALA A 132 -3.07 -17.50 26.56
C ALA A 132 -3.74 -16.64 27.66
N GLN A 133 -3.97 -15.35 27.39
CA GLN A 133 -4.69 -14.46 28.31
C GLN A 133 -6.16 -14.90 28.51
N LEU A 134 -6.84 -15.33 27.44
CA LEU A 134 -8.21 -15.85 27.56
C LEU A 134 -8.25 -17.23 28.25
N ALA A 135 -7.24 -18.07 28.09
CA ALA A 135 -7.10 -19.33 28.83
C ALA A 135 -6.91 -19.05 30.34
N GLU A 136 -6.08 -18.07 30.70
CA GLU A 136 -5.85 -17.64 32.07
C GLU A 136 -7.09 -16.96 32.69
N ALA A 137 -7.93 -16.32 31.86
CA ALA A 137 -9.21 -15.75 32.27
C ALA A 137 -10.34 -16.78 32.46
N GLY A 138 -10.08 -18.08 32.29
CA GLY A 138 -11.01 -19.17 32.65
C GLY A 138 -12.02 -19.59 31.57
N ALA A 139 -11.81 -19.23 30.30
CA ALA A 139 -12.61 -19.73 29.17
C ALA A 139 -12.08 -21.11 28.70
N GLY A 140 -12.17 -22.11 29.58
CA GLY A 140 -11.38 -23.34 29.48
C GLY A 140 -11.66 -24.26 28.28
N GLU A 141 -12.92 -24.54 27.93
CA GLU A 141 -13.19 -25.70 27.06
C GLU A 141 -13.02 -25.42 25.55
N GLU A 142 -13.29 -24.20 25.08
CA GLU A 142 -13.19 -23.86 23.66
C GLU A 142 -11.76 -23.47 23.24
N ILE A 143 -10.98 -22.91 24.18
CA ILE A 143 -9.61 -22.46 23.91
C ILE A 143 -8.64 -23.63 23.91
N GLU A 144 -8.83 -24.64 24.76
CA GLU A 144 -8.01 -25.85 24.76
C GLU A 144 -8.10 -26.60 23.42
N ARG A 145 -9.30 -26.65 22.81
CA ARG A 145 -9.51 -27.20 21.46
C ARG A 145 -8.81 -26.37 20.39
N LEU A 146 -8.82 -25.05 20.53
CA LEU A 146 -8.15 -24.14 19.60
C LEU A 146 -6.62 -24.25 19.68
N VAL A 147 -6.08 -24.39 20.90
CA VAL A 147 -4.65 -24.63 21.15
C VAL A 147 -4.23 -25.96 20.53
N TYR A 148 -4.97 -27.04 20.78
CA TYR A 148 -4.70 -28.35 20.19
C TYR A 148 -4.70 -28.31 18.64
N ALA A 149 -5.72 -27.70 18.04
CA ALA A 149 -5.82 -27.58 16.59
C ALA A 149 -4.65 -26.75 16.00
N SER A 150 -4.18 -25.74 16.73
CA SER A 150 -3.05 -24.90 16.31
C SER A 150 -1.71 -25.66 16.33
N GLU A 151 -1.51 -26.54 17.32
CA GLU A 151 -0.32 -27.38 17.42
C GLU A 151 -0.28 -28.47 16.34
N GLU A 152 -1.44 -29.06 16.02
CA GLU A 152 -1.58 -30.02 14.93
C GLU A 152 -1.22 -29.38 13.58
N MET A 153 -1.73 -28.17 13.31
CA MET A 153 -1.39 -27.43 12.09
C MET A 153 0.09 -27.09 11.98
N LYS A 154 0.72 -26.68 13.10
CA LYS A 154 2.17 -26.43 13.15
C LYS A 154 2.97 -27.70 12.81
N GLY A 155 2.56 -28.85 13.33
CA GLY A 155 3.20 -30.12 13.03
C GLY A 155 3.14 -30.48 11.54
N LEU A 156 1.98 -30.28 10.91
CA LEU A 156 1.80 -30.54 9.47
C LEU A 156 2.67 -29.63 8.60
N LEU A 157 2.79 -28.34 8.95
CA LEU A 157 3.64 -27.38 8.23
C LEU A 157 5.12 -27.73 8.34
N VAL A 158 5.59 -28.10 9.54
CA VAL A 158 6.98 -28.56 9.74
C VAL A 158 7.26 -29.81 8.91
N GLN A 159 6.32 -30.74 8.87
CA GLN A 159 6.45 -31.98 8.10
C GLN A 159 6.43 -31.72 6.58
N ALA A 160 5.57 -30.81 6.11
CA ALA A 160 5.54 -30.39 4.71
C ALA A 160 6.84 -29.70 4.29
N ARG A 161 7.38 -28.83 5.15
CA ARG A 161 8.69 -28.20 4.95
C ARG A 161 9.82 -29.23 4.88
N GLY A 162 9.87 -30.18 5.81
CA GLY A 162 10.87 -31.23 5.80
C GLY A 162 10.81 -32.12 4.55
N ARG A 163 9.61 -32.38 4.00
CA ARG A 163 9.46 -33.08 2.72
C ARG A 163 9.96 -32.26 1.54
N LEU A 164 9.75 -30.95 1.54
CA LEU A 164 10.27 -30.06 0.49
C LEU A 164 11.80 -29.99 0.53
N GLU A 165 12.40 -29.93 1.71
CA GLU A 165 13.86 -29.93 1.90
C GLU A 165 14.53 -31.26 1.50
N GLN A 166 13.78 -32.38 1.45
CA GLN A 166 14.30 -33.68 0.96
C GLN A 166 14.23 -33.84 -0.56
N LEU A 167 13.46 -33.00 -1.25
CA LEU A 167 13.29 -33.03 -2.71
C LEU A 167 14.27 -32.10 -3.45
N TYR A 168 15.05 -31.32 -2.70
CA TYR A 168 16.10 -30.42 -3.20
C TYR A 168 17.46 -30.87 -2.67
#